data_AF-A0AAN6H1V8-F1
#
_entry.id   AF-A0AAN6H1V8-F1
#
_cell.length_a   1.000
_cell.length_b   1.000
_cell.length_c   1.000
_cell.angle_alpha   90.00
_cell.angle_beta   90.00
_cell.angle_gamma   90.00
#
_symmetry.space_group_name_H-M   'P 1'
#
loop_
_entity.id
_entity.type
_entity.pdbx_description
1 polymer ?
#
loop_
_entity_poly.entity_id
_entity_poly.type
_entity_poly.pdbx_seq_one_letter_code
_entity_poly.pdbx_strand_id
1 'polypeptide(L)'
;MGLTQQARAGHYAYSVLHNSQTTQTAPIDARSFDWHGWLEQEKRNRTMYLLLLTDAAMVMYFNAPAQFDPLEIRLMLPADDAAWDARDELECASALGLHGPQAQAKNITGTRRPTQPGMRDAIRTLMEPAAAFAPSSTNA
;
A
#
# COMPACT_ATOMS: atom_id res chain seq x y z
N MET A 1 -12.77 7.49 -12.98
CA MET A 1 -11.78 6.73 -12.20
C MET A 1 -12.27 6.76 -10.76
N GLY A 2 -12.50 5.62 -10.11
CA GLY A 2 -13.04 5.57 -8.75
C GLY A 2 -11.96 5.66 -7.68
N LEU A 3 -12.33 6.04 -6.45
CA LEU A 3 -11.41 6.06 -5.30
C LEU A 3 -10.88 4.67 -4.94
N THR A 4 -11.60 3.60 -5.31
CA THR A 4 -11.25 2.21 -5.02
C THR A 4 -10.21 1.62 -5.99
N GLN A 5 -9.73 2.39 -6.97
CA GLN A 5 -8.81 1.93 -8.01
C GLN A 5 -7.54 2.77 -8.06
N GLN A 6 -6.42 2.09 -8.34
CA GLN A 6 -5.14 2.73 -8.62
C GLN A 6 -5.27 3.70 -9.79
N ALA A 7 -4.48 4.78 -9.76
CA ALA A 7 -4.32 5.64 -10.92
C ALA A 7 -3.78 4.84 -12.11
N ARG A 8 -4.24 5.19 -13.32
CA ARG A 8 -3.77 4.58 -14.56
C ARG A 8 -2.50 5.28 -15.06
N ALA A 9 -1.71 4.61 -15.88
CA ALA A 9 -0.56 5.22 -16.55
C ALA A 9 -0.98 6.53 -17.26
N GLY A 10 -0.15 7.57 -17.12
CA GLY A 10 -0.44 8.93 -17.62
C GLY A 10 -1.23 9.82 -16.65
N HIS A 11 -1.73 9.29 -15.54
CA HIS A 11 -2.30 10.11 -14.46
C HIS A 11 -1.19 10.64 -13.54
N TYR A 12 -1.34 11.84 -12.97
CA TYR A 12 -0.31 12.47 -12.10
C TYR A 12 0.01 11.65 -10.85
N ALA A 13 -0.99 10.94 -10.31
CA ALA A 13 -0.83 10.02 -9.19
C ALA A 13 -0.48 8.58 -9.62
N TYR A 14 0.01 8.36 -10.83
CA TYR A 14 0.42 7.02 -11.25
C TYR A 14 1.74 6.63 -10.58
N SER A 15 1.82 5.39 -10.12
CA SER A 15 3.04 4.85 -9.53
C SER A 15 3.13 3.36 -9.79
N VAL A 16 4.28 2.92 -10.32
CA VAL A 16 4.57 1.51 -10.64
C VAL A 16 4.58 0.65 -9.37
N LEU A 17 5.00 1.24 -8.25
CA LEU A 17 5.05 0.58 -6.93
C LEU A 17 3.66 0.37 -6.32
N HIS A 18 2.60 0.87 -6.95
CA HIS A 18 1.22 0.63 -6.50
C HIS A 18 0.47 -0.36 -7.40
N ASN A 19 1.18 -1.04 -8.31
CA ASN A 19 0.57 -2.00 -9.22
C ASN A 19 0.48 -3.40 -8.61
N SER A 20 -0.70 -3.73 -8.08
CA SER A 20 -1.01 -5.03 -7.47
C SER A 20 -0.98 -6.22 -8.45
N GLN A 21 -0.98 -5.96 -9.77
CA GLN A 21 -1.02 -7.01 -10.80
C GLN A 21 0.37 -7.50 -11.22
N THR A 22 1.43 -6.81 -10.80
CA THR A 22 2.79 -7.20 -11.16
C THR A 22 3.30 -8.17 -10.12
N THR A 23 3.29 -9.46 -10.43
CA THR A 23 4.24 -10.40 -9.82
C THR A 23 5.62 -9.86 -10.17
N GLN A 24 6.26 -9.11 -9.26
CA GLN A 24 7.54 -8.46 -9.49
C GLN A 24 8.59 -9.52 -9.80
N THR A 25 8.78 -9.78 -11.08
CA THR A 25 9.77 -10.71 -11.62
C THR A 25 11.07 -9.98 -11.96
N ALA A 26 11.03 -8.65 -12.05
CA ALA A 26 12.21 -7.80 -12.24
C ALA A 26 12.31 -6.76 -11.10
N PRO A 27 13.53 -6.49 -10.60
CA PRO A 27 13.76 -5.42 -9.64
C PRO A 27 13.37 -4.08 -10.26
N ILE A 28 12.58 -3.29 -9.52
CA ILE A 28 12.22 -1.92 -9.92
C ILE A 28 13.49 -1.08 -9.85
N ASP A 29 13.88 -0.46 -10.96
CA ASP A 29 15.06 0.40 -11.02
C ASP A 29 14.82 1.66 -10.19
N ALA A 30 15.67 1.91 -9.20
CA ALA A 30 15.63 3.11 -8.37
C ALA A 30 15.68 4.40 -9.21
N ARG A 31 16.32 4.37 -10.39
CA ARG A 31 16.39 5.53 -11.30
C ARG A 31 15.06 5.89 -11.95
N SER A 32 14.12 4.96 -11.96
CA SER A 32 12.77 5.15 -12.52
C SER A 32 11.74 5.53 -11.46
N PHE A 33 12.16 5.71 -10.21
CA PHE A 33 11.28 6.10 -9.13
C PHE A 33 10.79 7.54 -9.35
N ASP A 34 9.47 7.69 -9.48
CA ASP A 34 8.80 8.99 -9.46
C ASP A 34 8.19 9.20 -8.08
N TRP A 35 8.90 9.94 -7.24
CA TRP A 35 8.46 10.21 -5.87
C TRP A 35 7.15 11.00 -5.82
N HIS A 36 6.94 11.93 -6.75
CA HIS A 36 5.71 12.73 -6.77
C HIS A 36 4.50 11.86 -7.10
N GLY A 37 4.58 11.06 -8.18
CA GLY A 37 3.51 10.15 -8.55
C GLY A 37 3.24 9.09 -7.48
N TRP A 38 4.29 8.58 -6.83
CA TRP A 38 4.18 7.68 -5.68
C TRP A 38 3.44 8.33 -4.50
N LEU A 39 3.84 9.54 -4.11
CA LEU A 39 3.26 10.25 -2.96
C LEU A 39 1.78 10.56 -3.19
N GLU A 40 1.42 11.00 -4.40
CA GLU A 40 0.04 11.28 -4.76
C GLU A 40 -0.82 10.01 -4.79
N GLN A 41 -0.27 8.87 -5.20
CA GLN A 41 -0.97 7.59 -5.11
C GLN A 41 -1.18 7.15 -3.65
N GLU A 42 -0.16 7.30 -2.79
CA GLU A 42 -0.28 7.00 -1.35
C GLU A 42 -1.34 7.85 -0.66
N LYS A 43 -1.40 9.15 -0.96
CA LYS A 43 -2.46 10.05 -0.44
C LYS A 43 -3.85 9.57 -0.84
N ARG A 44 -4.03 9.16 -2.10
CA ARG A 44 -5.29 8.60 -2.59
C ARG A 44 -5.65 7.31 -1.86
N ASN A 45 -4.67 6.40 -1.67
CA ASN A 45 -4.87 5.16 -0.93
C ASN A 45 -5.33 5.43 0.51
N ARG A 46 -4.54 6.22 1.24
CA ARG A 46 -4.81 6.55 2.65
C ARG A 46 -6.15 7.25 2.84
N THR A 47 -6.54 8.12 1.90
CA THR A 47 -7.87 8.77 1.91
C THR A 47 -8.99 7.74 1.75
N MET A 48 -8.88 6.82 0.80
CA MET A 48 -9.88 5.75 0.62
C MET A 48 -9.97 4.86 1.88
N TYR A 49 -8.85 4.52 2.51
CA TYR A 49 -8.87 3.73 3.75
C TYR A 49 -9.43 4.49 4.94
N LEU A 50 -9.22 5.81 5.03
CA LEU A 50 -9.89 6.64 6.05
C LEU A 50 -11.41 6.61 5.87
N LEU A 51 -11.90 6.69 4.62
CA LEU A 51 -13.34 6.57 4.32
C LEU A 51 -13.87 5.19 4.70
N LEU A 52 -13.14 4.11 4.40
CA LEU A 52 -13.51 2.74 4.78
C LEU A 52 -13.58 2.58 6.31
N LEU A 53 -12.58 3.07 7.04
CA LEU A 53 -12.55 3.01 8.50
C LEU A 53 -13.70 3.81 9.12
N THR A 54 -14.03 4.96 8.53
CA THR A 54 -15.16 5.79 8.95
C THR A 54 -16.47 5.05 8.72
N ASP A 55 -16.67 4.44 7.55
CA ASP A 55 -17.85 3.61 7.24
C ASP A 55 -17.98 2.44 8.24
N ALA A 56 -16.89 1.72 8.50
CA ALA A 56 -16.88 0.65 9.48
C ALA A 56 -17.25 1.14 10.90
N ALA A 57 -16.75 2.30 11.32
CA ALA A 57 -17.13 2.91 12.60
C ALA A 57 -18.62 3.28 12.63
N MET A 58 -19.17 3.81 11.54
CA MET A 58 -20.60 4.11 11.42
C MET A 58 -21.47 2.86 11.53
N VAL A 59 -21.05 1.75 10.93
CA VAL A 59 -21.71 0.45 11.06
C VAL A 59 -21.66 -0.04 12.51
N MET A 60 -20.46 -0.07 13.12
CA MET A 60 -20.26 -0.64 14.45
C MET A 60 -20.91 0.16 15.58
N TYR A 61 -20.83 1.48 15.54
CA TYR A 61 -21.25 2.34 16.65
C TYR A 61 -22.63 2.99 16.45
N PHE A 62 -23.09 3.14 15.21
CA PHE A 62 -24.32 3.85 14.90
C PHE A 62 -25.33 2.99 14.12
N ASN A 63 -25.03 1.69 13.90
CA ASN A 63 -25.87 0.78 13.12
C ASN A 63 -26.22 1.30 11.72
N ALA A 64 -25.35 2.12 11.13
CA ALA A 64 -25.50 2.55 9.75
C ALA A 64 -25.31 1.35 8.80
N PRO A 65 -25.95 1.34 7.62
CA PRO A 65 -25.65 0.35 6.60
C PRO A 65 -24.25 0.58 6.02
N ALA A 66 -23.48 -0.49 5.81
CA ALA A 66 -22.16 -0.41 5.19
C ALA A 66 -22.25 0.17 3.77
N GLN A 67 -21.39 1.13 3.46
CA GLN A 67 -21.31 1.78 2.15
C GLN A 67 -20.21 1.18 1.26
N PHE A 68 -19.23 0.49 1.85
CA PHE A 68 -18.14 -0.14 1.11
C PHE A 68 -18.09 -1.64 1.30
N ASP A 69 -17.87 -2.37 0.21
CA ASP A 69 -17.41 -3.76 0.26
C ASP A 69 -15.87 -3.78 0.20
N PRO A 70 -15.19 -4.23 1.26
CA PRO A 70 -13.73 -4.34 1.28
C PRO A 70 -13.15 -5.20 0.14
N LEU A 71 -13.90 -6.19 -0.37
CA LEU A 71 -13.46 -7.06 -1.46
C LEU A 71 -13.54 -6.38 -2.84
N GLU A 72 -14.23 -5.25 -2.96
CA GLU A 72 -14.26 -4.43 -4.18
C GLU A 72 -13.15 -3.37 -4.25
N ILE A 73 -12.38 -3.20 -3.17
CA ILE A 73 -11.24 -2.29 -3.15
C ILE A 73 -10.06 -2.94 -3.90
N ARG A 74 -9.60 -2.26 -4.96
CA ARG A 74 -8.50 -2.67 -5.85
C ARG A 74 -7.25 -1.82 -5.58
N LEU A 75 -7.06 -1.40 -4.32
CA LEU A 75 -5.90 -0.66 -3.85
C LEU A 75 -4.98 -1.58 -3.05
N MET A 76 -3.70 -1.25 -3.04
CA MET A 76 -2.74 -1.80 -2.09
C MET A 76 -2.90 -1.13 -0.74
N LEU A 77 -2.61 -1.89 0.32
CA LEU A 77 -2.52 -1.35 1.68
C LEU A 77 -1.48 -0.21 1.73
N PRO A 78 -1.62 0.75 2.65
CA PRO A 78 -0.68 1.86 2.78
C PRO A 78 0.75 1.37 3.00
N ALA A 79 1.72 2.11 2.44
CA ALA A 79 3.13 1.82 2.63
C ALA A 79 3.58 1.94 4.10
N ASP A 80 4.73 1.33 4.42
CA ASP A 80 5.37 1.39 5.73
C ASP A 80 5.64 2.85 6.16
N ASP A 81 5.55 3.13 7.46
CA ASP A 81 5.70 4.48 8.02
C ASP A 81 7.04 5.13 7.62
N ALA A 82 8.14 4.37 7.58
CA ALA A 82 9.44 4.89 7.19
C ALA A 82 9.48 5.47 5.77
N ALA A 83 8.68 4.93 4.83
CA ALA A 83 8.58 5.45 3.47
C ALA A 83 7.63 6.66 3.39
N TRP A 84 6.58 6.66 4.20
CA TRP A 84 5.61 7.75 4.28
C TRP A 84 6.15 9.00 4.98
N ASP A 85 6.91 8.81 6.06
CA ASP A 85 7.51 9.88 6.87
C ASP A 85 8.83 10.42 6.28
N ALA A 86 9.26 9.87 5.14
CA ALA A 86 10.45 10.31 4.44
C ALA A 86 10.35 11.79 4.06
N ARG A 87 11.45 12.54 4.26
CA ARG A 87 11.51 13.98 4.01
C ARG A 87 11.80 14.32 2.56
N ASP A 88 12.42 13.39 1.86
CA ASP A 88 12.82 13.53 0.47
C ASP A 88 12.71 12.20 -0.28
N GLU A 89 12.85 12.30 -1.59
CA GLU A 89 12.82 11.17 -2.52
C GLU A 89 13.87 10.11 -2.19
N LEU A 90 15.08 10.51 -1.79
CA LEU A 90 16.17 9.59 -1.50
C LEU A 90 15.87 8.75 -0.26
N GLU A 91 15.36 9.39 0.79
CA GLU A 91 14.93 8.73 2.02
C GLU A 91 13.76 7.78 1.74
N CYS A 92 12.79 8.21 0.93
CA CYS A 92 11.64 7.40 0.55
C CYS A 92 12.07 6.15 -0.24
N ALA A 93 12.87 6.32 -1.30
CA ALA A 93 13.41 5.24 -2.11
C ALA A 93 14.25 4.25 -1.28
N SER A 94 15.02 4.78 -0.33
CA SER A 94 15.82 3.97 0.60
C SER A 94 14.94 3.14 1.53
N ALA A 95 13.88 3.73 2.12
CA ALA A 95 12.93 3.03 2.98
C ALA A 95 12.12 1.95 2.24
N LEU A 96 11.78 2.20 0.98
CA LEU A 96 11.14 1.24 0.07
C LEU A 96 12.08 0.11 -0.38
N GLY A 97 13.39 0.22 -0.10
CA GLY A 97 14.37 -0.81 -0.44
C GLY A 97 14.89 -0.75 -1.87
N LEU A 98 14.65 0.34 -2.60
CA LEU A 98 15.15 0.52 -3.97
C LEU A 98 16.68 0.64 -4.01
N HIS A 99 17.30 1.04 -2.89
CA HIS A 99 18.76 1.08 -2.70
C HIS A 99 19.31 -0.13 -1.93
N GLY A 100 18.51 -1.19 -1.83
CA GLY A 100 18.86 -2.45 -1.18
C GLY A 100 18.64 -2.46 0.34
N PRO A 101 18.81 -3.65 0.98
CA PRO A 101 18.38 -3.87 2.36
C PRO A 101 19.13 -3.03 3.40
N GLN A 102 20.39 -2.68 3.14
CA GLN A 102 21.19 -1.87 4.07
C GLN A 102 20.67 -0.44 4.21
N ALA A 103 20.05 0.09 3.15
CA ALA A 103 19.48 1.43 3.12
C ALA A 103 18.16 1.54 3.90
N GLN A 104 17.54 0.40 4.24
CA GLN A 104 16.25 0.33 4.95
C GLN A 104 16.39 0.34 6.48
N ALA A 105 17.54 0.74 7.03
CA ALA A 105 17.81 0.70 8.47
C ALA A 105 16.78 1.46 9.33
N LYS A 106 16.12 2.49 8.77
CA LYS A 106 15.04 3.23 9.45
C LYS A 106 13.70 2.49 9.47
N ASN A 107 13.49 1.56 8.54
CA ASN A 107 12.27 0.77 8.43
C ASN A 107 12.34 -0.48 9.33
N ILE A 108 12.41 -0.27 10.64
CA ILE A 108 12.67 -1.35 11.61
C ILE A 108 11.47 -2.29 11.72
N THR A 109 10.28 -1.71 11.84
CA THR A 109 9.01 -2.41 12.13
C THR A 109 8.15 -2.69 10.89
N GLY A 110 8.47 -2.09 9.75
CA GLY A 110 7.70 -2.31 8.52
C GLY A 110 8.12 -3.58 7.78
N THR A 111 7.41 -3.83 6.69
CA THR A 111 7.61 -5.00 5.83
C THR A 111 8.98 -5.01 5.14
N ARG A 112 9.61 -3.84 4.99
CA ARG A 112 10.82 -3.61 4.18
C ARG A 112 10.65 -4.04 2.72
N ARG A 113 9.42 -4.03 2.22
CA ARG A 113 9.11 -4.34 0.82
C ARG A 113 8.81 -3.05 0.05
N PRO A 114 9.16 -3.00 -1.23
CA PRO A 114 8.81 -1.86 -2.09
C PRO A 114 7.30 -1.73 -2.30
N THR A 115 6.54 -2.80 -2.06
CA THR A 115 5.12 -2.91 -2.37
C THR A 115 4.37 -3.69 -1.31
N GLN A 116 3.15 -3.23 -1.03
CA GLN A 116 2.23 -3.78 -0.04
C GLN A 116 1.20 -4.75 -0.65
N PRO A 117 0.56 -5.61 0.16
CA PRO A 117 -0.53 -6.45 -0.33
C PRO A 117 -1.71 -5.64 -0.86
N GLY A 118 -2.43 -6.15 -1.86
CA GLY A 118 -3.76 -5.65 -2.24
C GLY A 118 -4.77 -5.87 -1.11
N MET A 119 -5.70 -4.93 -0.87
CA MET A 119 -6.74 -5.08 0.16
C MET A 119 -7.55 -6.36 0.01
N ARG A 120 -8.04 -6.62 -1.20
CA ARG A 120 -8.80 -7.85 -1.50
C ARG A 120 -7.99 -9.11 -1.19
N ASP A 121 -6.73 -9.13 -1.60
CA ASP A 121 -5.89 -10.31 -1.42
C ASP A 121 -5.56 -10.51 0.06
N ALA A 122 -5.24 -9.43 0.78
CA ALA A 122 -5.02 -9.46 2.23
C ALA A 122 -6.25 -10.01 2.98
N ILE A 123 -7.45 -9.51 2.70
CA ILE A 123 -8.68 -10.01 3.34
C ILE A 123 -8.91 -11.48 3.01
N ARG A 124 -8.77 -11.87 1.74
CA ARG A 124 -8.93 -13.27 1.34
C ARG A 124 -7.95 -14.17 2.08
N THR A 125 -6.69 -13.76 2.18
CA THR A 125 -5.66 -14.49 2.93
C THR A 125 -6.01 -14.57 4.42
N LEU A 126 -6.51 -13.50 5.03
CA LEU A 126 -6.93 -13.50 6.44
C LEU A 126 -8.14 -14.42 6.71
N MET A 127 -9.01 -14.60 5.72
CA MET A 127 -10.18 -15.48 5.82
C MET A 127 -9.86 -16.95 5.51
N GLU A 128 -8.67 -17.25 4.99
CA GLU A 128 -8.23 -18.60 4.64
C GLU A 128 -7.57 -19.28 5.86
N PRO A 129 -8.18 -20.33 6.44
CA PRO A 129 -7.69 -20.93 7.69
C PRO A 129 -6.27 -21.50 7.59
N ALA A 130 -5.85 -21.92 6.40
CA ALA A 130 -4.55 -22.51 6.14
C ALA A 130 -3.56 -21.55 5.46
N ALA A 131 -3.85 -20.25 5.44
CA ALA A 131 -2.97 -19.28 4.80
C ALA A 131 -1.60 -19.21 5.47
N ALA A 132 -0.55 -19.35 4.65
CA ALA A 132 0.81 -19.05 5.07
C ALA A 132 1.07 -17.55 4.89
N PHE A 133 1.42 -16.88 5.98
CA PHE A 133 1.84 -15.48 5.95
C PHE A 133 3.34 -15.40 5.61
N ALA A 134 3.69 -14.49 4.71
CA ALA A 134 5.09 -14.26 4.39
C ALA A 134 5.80 -13.60 5.60
N PRO A 135 7.10 -13.84 5.82
CA PRO A 135 7.84 -13.15 6.87
C PRO A 135 7.69 -11.63 6.74
N SER A 136 7.52 -10.96 7.88
CA SER A 136 7.32 -9.51 7.97
C SER A 136 6.06 -9.00 7.26
N SER A 137 5.04 -9.84 7.05
CA SER A 137 3.72 -9.41 6.58
C SER A 137 2.72 -9.14 7.72
N THR A 138 3.09 -9.47 8.96
CA THR A 138 2.36 -9.16 10.18
C THR A 138 3.33 -8.68 11.25
N ASN A 139 2.83 -8.06 12.32
CA ASN A 139 3.62 -7.51 13.44
C ASN A 139 4.18 -8.58 14.40
N ALA A 140 4.22 -9.85 14.00
CA ALA A 140 4.61 -10.99 14.84
C ALA A 140 6.11 -11.33 14.72
#